data_AF-A0A834WBF0-F1
#
_entry.id   AF-A0A834WBF0-F1
#
_cell.length_a   1.000
_cell.length_b   1.000
_cell.length_c   1.000
_cell.angle_alpha   90.00
_cell.angle_beta   90.00
_cell.angle_gamma   90.00
#
_symmetry.space_group_name_H-M   'P 1'
#
loop_
_entity.id
_entity.type
_entity.pdbx_description
1 polymer ?
#
loop_
_entity_poly.entity_id
_entity_poly.type
_entity_poly.pdbx_seq_one_letter_code
_entity_poly.pdbx_strand_id
1 'polypeptide(L)'
;MFFAAWYTIANIDAANENEGKHLTNCTLSRMSMIQDICRRSWEARGRLCYLQADMGVLQLQNQQLVHQIEIQKQALHDLKVKVGELQDSQNSYDDLIITVNQLWSQLVDDLILLGIRAGRGPNALQSLDDPSTQGSLPLCPVEDIFLCRLMQKDSIEANCNDEIINYVEEALALRQSSTRELLKLLEATIDAQREGTYCIAQELHGLSTSEDAIIQMSKIDDMLKEEANNLREVIDALHFKHKEYTVGIQNYISNCLQDQSEIKRLAGELDESMGELDESRRKLVNLKMQKDAAIGMHSPSKDAVNGNLSPEKPADRTMGLRELKDSIEEAKIVASDRLSELLEAQEDNLTLTRQLQDLQNELTDDKYARSSRIYSLVNDQLQHWNTELERYKALTECLQAERIHVMKWEKELNSKLESADTSRHTVDNSDSRIEELELQLQKCTIEKNDLEIKMEEAIQDTGRKDIKSEFHVMASALSKEMGMMEAQLKRWKDAAHEAVSLREKANSLRSLLSGKVCRAQLFEL
;
A
#
# COMPACT_ATOMS: atom_id res chain seq x y z
N MET A 1 -3.84 20.82 90.94
CA MET A 1 -3.68 22.14 91.60
C MET A 1 -4.97 22.72 92.17
N PHE A 2 -6.15 22.65 91.51
CA PHE A 2 -7.41 23.20 92.06
C PHE A 2 -7.90 22.50 93.36
N PHE A 3 -7.70 21.18 93.51
CA PHE A 3 -8.03 20.47 94.75
C PHE A 3 -7.19 20.92 95.96
N ALA A 4 -5.93 21.33 95.73
CA ALA A 4 -5.04 21.81 96.79
C ALA A 4 -5.44 23.21 97.30
N ALA A 5 -6.02 24.06 96.44
CA ALA A 5 -6.54 25.38 96.80
C ALA A 5 -7.88 25.32 97.56
N TRP A 6 -8.74 24.33 97.26
CA TRP A 6 -10.00 24.16 97.98
C TRP A 6 -9.79 23.64 99.41
N TYR A 7 -8.82 22.74 99.59
CA TYR A 7 -8.44 22.20 100.90
C TYR A 7 -7.79 23.25 101.83
N THR A 8 -7.11 24.25 101.27
CA THR A 8 -6.52 25.36 102.05
C THR A 8 -7.56 26.41 102.46
N ILE A 9 -8.57 26.68 101.63
CA ILE A 9 -9.65 27.61 101.98
C ILE A 9 -10.59 27.00 103.04
N ALA A 10 -10.93 25.71 102.94
CA ALA A 10 -11.73 25.03 103.96
C ALA A 10 -11.05 24.97 105.35
N ASN A 11 -9.71 24.92 105.38
CA ASN A 11 -8.94 24.96 106.63
C ASN A 11 -8.82 26.37 107.25
N ILE A 12 -9.05 27.43 106.49
CA ILE A 12 -9.02 28.81 107.01
C ILE A 12 -10.34 29.15 107.73
N ASP A 13 -11.48 28.61 107.25
CA ASP A 13 -12.79 28.82 107.90
C ASP A 13 -12.93 28.03 109.22
N ALA A 14 -12.22 26.90 109.39
CA ALA A 14 -12.23 26.14 110.63
C ALA A 14 -11.43 26.81 111.78
N ALA A 15 -10.64 27.85 111.49
CA ALA A 15 -9.76 28.51 112.46
C ALA A 15 -10.29 29.84 113.04
N ASN A 16 -11.46 30.33 112.59
CA ASN A 16 -12.03 31.60 113.05
C ASN A 16 -13.47 31.43 113.57
N GLU A 17 -13.61 30.70 114.67
CA GLU A 17 -14.87 30.58 115.42
C GLU A 17 -14.85 31.50 116.65
N ASN A 18 -14.77 32.83 116.42
CA ASN A 18 -15.27 33.87 117.34
C ASN A 18 -15.00 35.26 116.75
N GLU A 19 -15.94 35.78 115.94
CA GLU A 19 -16.34 37.20 115.92
C GLU A 19 -17.35 37.45 114.78
N GLY A 20 -18.49 38.07 115.11
CA GLY A 20 -19.21 38.97 114.19
C GLY A 20 -20.21 38.37 113.18
N LYS A 21 -21.49 38.32 113.57
CA LYS A 21 -22.67 38.06 112.73
C LYS A 21 -22.99 39.11 111.63
N HIS A 22 -21.99 39.85 111.12
CA HIS A 22 -22.17 40.79 110.01
C HIS A 22 -21.16 40.63 108.85
N LEU A 23 -20.22 39.68 108.92
CA LEU A 23 -19.31 39.35 107.81
C LEU A 23 -19.73 38.12 106.98
N THR A 24 -20.75 37.39 107.40
CA THR A 24 -21.14 36.10 106.79
C THR A 24 -21.80 36.22 105.42
N ASN A 25 -22.50 37.31 105.10
CA ASN A 25 -23.15 37.47 103.79
C ASN A 25 -22.16 37.86 102.66
N CYS A 26 -21.13 38.65 102.95
CA CYS A 26 -20.10 39.01 101.95
C CYS A 26 -19.15 37.85 101.64
N THR A 27 -18.83 37.01 102.64
CA THR A 27 -18.01 35.82 102.43
C THR A 27 -18.79 34.73 101.70
N LEU A 28 -20.06 34.46 102.05
CA LEU A 28 -20.90 33.51 101.30
C LEU A 28 -21.09 33.91 99.83
N SER A 29 -21.34 35.20 99.55
CA SER A 29 -21.53 35.67 98.17
C SER A 29 -20.24 35.54 97.34
N ARG A 30 -19.07 35.79 97.96
CA ARG A 30 -17.77 35.57 97.31
C ARG A 30 -17.47 34.08 97.08
N MET A 31 -17.83 33.23 98.03
CA MET A 31 -17.62 31.78 97.92
C MET A 31 -18.52 31.16 96.85
N SER A 32 -19.79 31.61 96.76
CA SER A 32 -20.71 31.24 95.68
C SER A 32 -20.20 31.70 94.32
N MET A 33 -19.67 32.91 94.20
CA MET A 33 -19.09 33.41 92.95
C MET A 33 -17.84 32.62 92.53
N ILE A 34 -16.96 32.28 93.48
CA ILE A 34 -15.77 31.45 93.21
C ILE A 34 -16.18 30.02 92.82
N GLN A 35 -17.19 29.43 93.47
CA GLN A 35 -17.74 28.13 93.07
C GLN A 35 -18.32 28.17 91.67
N ASP A 36 -19.04 29.23 91.30
CA ASP A 36 -19.59 29.38 89.94
C ASP A 36 -18.50 29.58 88.89
N ILE A 37 -17.44 30.34 89.20
CA ILE A 37 -16.29 30.51 88.30
C ILE A 37 -15.55 29.18 88.12
N CYS A 38 -15.31 28.44 89.20
CA CYS A 38 -14.67 27.14 89.14
C CYS A 38 -15.53 26.12 88.37
N ARG A 39 -16.85 26.11 88.59
CA ARG A 39 -17.81 25.26 87.86
C ARG A 39 -17.80 25.58 86.37
N ARG A 40 -17.91 26.86 86.00
CA ARG A 40 -17.86 27.31 84.60
C ARG A 40 -16.51 26.99 83.94
N SER A 41 -15.40 27.13 84.67
CA SER A 41 -14.06 26.77 84.17
C SER A 41 -13.90 25.27 83.95
N TRP A 42 -14.48 24.44 84.82
CA TRP A 42 -14.46 22.98 84.69
C TRP A 42 -15.35 22.51 83.54
N GLU A 43 -16.55 23.08 83.39
CA GLU A 43 -17.44 22.82 82.25
C GLU A 43 -16.85 23.29 80.92
N ALA A 44 -16.19 24.46 80.89
CA ALA A 44 -15.50 24.94 79.70
C ALA A 44 -14.35 24.02 79.29
N ARG A 45 -13.55 23.52 80.26
CA ARG A 45 -12.51 22.52 80.00
C ARG A 45 -13.08 21.18 79.56
N GLY A 46 -14.17 20.72 80.17
CA GLY A 46 -14.87 19.51 79.75
C GLY A 46 -15.37 19.60 78.30
N ARG A 47 -15.98 20.75 77.92
CA ARG A 47 -16.39 21.03 76.54
C ARG A 47 -15.19 21.07 75.58
N LEU A 48 -14.08 21.69 75.98
CA LEU A 48 -12.86 21.76 75.16
C LEU A 48 -12.23 20.38 74.93
N CYS A 49 -12.17 19.54 75.97
CA CYS A 49 -11.68 18.17 75.84
C CYS A 49 -12.62 17.29 75.00
N TYR A 50 -13.94 17.48 75.10
CA TYR A 50 -14.90 16.77 74.26
C TYR A 50 -14.78 17.16 72.79
N LEU A 51 -14.71 18.47 72.50
CA LEU A 51 -14.46 18.99 71.15
C LEU A 51 -13.12 18.52 70.56
N GLN A 52 -12.08 18.40 71.39
CA GLN A 52 -10.77 17.92 70.97
C GLN A 52 -10.76 16.40 70.69
N ALA A 53 -11.50 15.61 71.47
CA ALA A 53 -11.71 14.19 71.19
C ALA A 53 -12.53 13.98 69.91
N ASP A 54 -13.59 14.77 69.71
CA ASP A 54 -14.45 14.71 68.52
C ASP A 54 -13.69 15.14 67.25
N MET A 55 -12.85 16.18 67.35
CA MET A 55 -11.94 16.59 66.28
C MET A 55 -10.93 15.49 65.91
N GLY A 56 -10.39 14.76 66.89
CA GLY A 56 -9.48 13.65 66.66
C GLY A 56 -10.14 12.46 65.96
N VAL A 57 -11.38 12.14 66.33
CA VAL A 57 -12.19 11.10 65.66
C VAL A 57 -12.50 11.48 64.21
N LEU A 58 -12.91 12.72 63.98
CA LEU A 58 -13.15 13.25 62.62
C LEU A 58 -11.88 13.26 61.78
N GLN A 59 -10.73 13.59 62.37
CA GLN A 59 -9.45 13.57 61.68
C GLN A 59 -9.05 12.14 61.26
N LEU A 60 -9.26 11.15 62.13
CA LEU A 60 -9.00 9.75 61.81
C LEU A 60 -9.94 9.23 60.71
N GLN A 61 -11.24 9.56 60.79
CA GLN A 61 -12.21 9.20 59.75
C GLN A 61 -11.85 9.85 58.41
N ASN A 62 -11.45 11.12 58.40
CA ASN A 62 -10.99 11.79 57.18
C ASN A 62 -9.73 11.14 56.60
N GLN A 63 -8.77 10.74 57.44
CA GLN A 63 -7.58 10.00 56.98
C GLN A 63 -7.94 8.65 56.37
N GLN A 64 -8.88 7.92 56.95
CA GLN A 64 -9.38 6.65 56.40
C GLN A 64 -10.07 6.83 55.05
N LEU A 65 -10.94 7.84 54.93
CA LEU A 65 -11.61 8.17 53.66
C LEU A 65 -10.61 8.59 52.59
N VAL A 66 -9.60 9.41 52.93
CA VAL A 66 -8.53 9.80 51.99
C VAL A 66 -7.75 8.59 51.52
N HIS A 67 -7.39 7.67 52.43
CA HIS A 67 -6.70 6.44 52.05
C HIS A 67 -7.55 5.56 51.12
N GLN A 68 -8.85 5.45 51.39
CA GLN A 68 -9.77 4.68 50.56
C GLN A 68 -9.98 5.31 49.18
N ILE A 69 -10.06 6.63 49.11
CA ILE A 69 -10.10 7.38 47.84
C ILE A 69 -8.81 7.15 47.05
N GLU A 70 -7.65 7.13 47.70
CA GLU A 70 -6.38 6.90 47.02
C GLU A 70 -6.26 5.49 46.45
N ILE A 71 -6.73 4.46 47.20
CA ILE A 71 -6.82 3.08 46.69
C ILE A 71 -7.76 3.00 45.48
N GLN A 72 -8.93 3.66 45.53
CA GLN A 72 -9.88 3.68 44.41
C GLN A 72 -9.33 4.41 43.18
N LYS A 73 -8.61 5.52 43.38
CA LYS A 73 -7.93 6.24 42.29
C LYS A 73 -6.89 5.37 41.62
N GLN A 74 -6.07 4.65 42.39
CA GLN A 74 -5.08 3.75 41.82
C GLN A 74 -5.76 2.62 41.03
N ALA A 75 -6.80 2.00 41.58
CA ALA A 75 -7.55 0.96 40.88
C ALA A 75 -8.20 1.45 39.57
N LEU A 76 -8.73 2.69 39.56
CA LEU A 76 -9.26 3.32 38.35
C LEU A 76 -8.16 3.63 37.32
N HIS A 77 -6.98 4.04 37.78
CA HIS A 77 -5.83 4.26 36.91
C HIS A 77 -5.38 2.94 36.26
N ASP A 78 -5.25 1.88 37.04
CA ASP A 78 -4.88 0.55 36.53
C ASP A 78 -5.92 0.01 35.53
N LEU A 79 -7.21 0.23 35.79
CA LEU A 79 -8.28 -0.16 34.87
C LEU A 79 -8.22 0.66 33.57
N LYS A 80 -7.95 1.97 33.67
CA LYS A 80 -7.81 2.85 32.49
C LYS A 80 -6.62 2.43 31.62
N VAL A 81 -5.49 2.04 32.24
CA VAL A 81 -4.33 1.49 31.52
C VAL A 81 -4.71 0.21 30.79
N LYS A 82 -5.39 -0.74 31.46
CA LYS A 82 -5.86 -1.98 30.81
C LYS A 82 -6.82 -1.74 29.65
N VAL A 83 -7.72 -0.75 29.77
CA VAL A 83 -8.62 -0.37 28.66
C VAL A 83 -7.81 0.17 27.48
N GLY A 84 -6.78 0.99 27.74
CA GLY A 84 -5.86 1.44 26.69
C GLY A 84 -5.14 0.28 26.00
N GLU A 85 -4.58 -0.66 26.77
CA GLU A 85 -3.91 -1.85 26.23
C GLU A 85 -4.85 -2.72 25.37
N LEU A 86 -6.10 -2.92 25.83
CA LEU A 86 -7.11 -3.64 25.06
C LEU A 86 -7.50 -2.91 23.77
N GLN A 87 -7.62 -1.59 23.83
CA GLN A 87 -7.94 -0.77 22.66
C GLN A 87 -6.80 -0.78 21.63
N ASP A 88 -5.55 -0.71 22.07
CA ASP A 88 -4.38 -0.85 21.20
C ASP A 88 -4.33 -2.26 20.57
N SER A 89 -4.61 -3.30 21.35
CA SER A 89 -4.74 -4.67 20.82
C SER A 89 -5.87 -4.80 19.80
N GLN A 90 -7.01 -4.15 20.03
CA GLN A 90 -8.13 -4.16 19.10
C GLN A 90 -7.78 -3.42 17.81
N ASN A 91 -7.18 -2.23 17.89
CA ASN A 91 -6.70 -1.49 16.73
C ASN A 91 -5.72 -2.33 15.88
N SER A 92 -4.79 -3.05 16.54
CA SER A 92 -3.84 -3.92 15.83
C SER A 92 -4.52 -5.09 15.11
N TYR A 93 -5.63 -5.60 15.66
CA TYR A 93 -6.42 -6.67 15.05
C TYR A 93 -7.24 -6.14 13.87
N ASP A 94 -7.83 -4.95 14.01
CA ASP A 94 -8.55 -4.27 12.93
C ASP A 94 -7.62 -3.96 11.75
N ASP A 95 -6.40 -3.46 12.01
CA ASP A 95 -5.37 -3.22 11.00
C ASP A 95 -4.97 -4.51 10.27
N LEU A 96 -4.78 -5.61 11.02
CA LEU A 96 -4.50 -6.92 10.43
C LEU A 96 -5.61 -7.35 9.47
N ILE A 97 -6.88 -7.21 9.87
CA ILE A 97 -8.00 -7.65 9.04
C ILE A 97 -8.18 -6.74 7.82
N ILE A 98 -8.03 -5.42 7.97
CA ILE A 98 -8.04 -4.49 6.83
C ILE A 98 -6.98 -4.92 5.81
N THR A 99 -5.78 -5.24 6.29
CA THR A 99 -4.69 -5.73 5.44
C THR A 99 -5.06 -7.05 4.76
N VAL A 100 -5.66 -8.01 5.48
CA VAL A 100 -6.12 -9.28 4.89
C VAL A 100 -7.18 -9.06 3.81
N ASN A 101 -8.14 -8.15 4.03
CA ASN A 101 -9.17 -7.84 3.04
C ASN A 101 -8.60 -7.18 1.78
N GLN A 102 -7.61 -6.28 1.94
CA GLN A 102 -6.88 -5.68 0.83
C GLN A 102 -6.13 -6.73 0.01
N LEU A 103 -5.37 -7.60 0.68
CA LEU A 103 -4.63 -8.68 0.04
C LEU A 103 -5.56 -9.67 -0.69
N TRP A 104 -6.73 -9.97 -0.13
CA TRP A 104 -7.70 -10.84 -0.79
C TRP A 104 -8.31 -10.18 -2.03
N SER A 105 -8.60 -8.89 -1.96
CA SER A 105 -9.13 -8.14 -3.12
C SER A 105 -8.09 -8.09 -4.24
N GLN A 106 -6.83 -7.82 -3.90
CA GLN A 106 -5.72 -7.89 -4.83
C GLN A 106 -5.55 -9.29 -5.45
N LEU A 107 -5.69 -10.35 -4.66
CA LEU A 107 -5.65 -11.71 -5.19
C LEU A 107 -6.75 -11.97 -6.22
N VAL A 108 -7.97 -11.47 -6.00
CA VAL A 108 -9.07 -11.59 -6.97
C VAL A 108 -8.73 -10.85 -8.26
N ASP A 109 -8.24 -9.62 -8.16
CA ASP A 109 -7.83 -8.82 -9.33
C ASP A 109 -6.71 -9.52 -10.12
N ASP A 110 -5.70 -10.05 -9.43
CA ASP A 110 -4.57 -10.78 -10.02
C ASP A 110 -5.04 -12.06 -10.71
N LEU A 111 -5.99 -12.80 -10.12
CA LEU A 111 -6.58 -14.00 -10.74
C LEU A 111 -7.36 -13.67 -12.01
N ILE A 112 -8.10 -12.55 -12.04
CA ILE A 112 -8.78 -12.09 -13.25
C ILE A 112 -7.76 -11.70 -14.32
N LEU A 113 -6.71 -10.97 -13.94
CA LEU A 113 -5.62 -10.57 -14.86
C LEU A 113 -4.87 -11.77 -15.44
N LEU A 114 -4.59 -12.77 -14.60
CA LEU A 114 -3.99 -14.04 -15.03
C LEU A 114 -4.91 -14.77 -16.01
N GLY A 115 -6.22 -14.77 -15.78
CA GLY A 115 -7.20 -15.32 -16.72
C GLY A 115 -7.13 -14.64 -18.08
N ILE A 116 -7.05 -13.32 -18.10
CA ILE A 116 -6.91 -12.53 -19.33
C ILE A 116 -5.61 -12.88 -20.06
N ARG A 117 -4.48 -12.98 -19.33
CA ARG A 117 -3.19 -13.40 -19.91
C ARG A 117 -3.19 -14.82 -20.43
N ALA A 118 -4.00 -15.70 -19.85
CA ALA A 118 -4.19 -17.07 -20.30
C ALA A 118 -5.18 -17.18 -21.48
N GLY A 119 -5.56 -16.07 -22.13
CA GLY A 119 -6.42 -16.10 -23.32
C GLY A 119 -7.92 -16.08 -23.03
N ARG A 120 -8.35 -15.78 -21.80
CA ARG A 120 -9.76 -15.58 -21.49
C ARG A 120 -10.27 -14.29 -22.15
N GLY A 121 -11.31 -14.38 -22.97
CA GLY A 121 -11.89 -13.26 -23.71
C GLY A 121 -12.54 -12.17 -22.84
N PRO A 122 -13.11 -11.10 -23.47
CA PRO A 122 -13.54 -9.86 -22.80
C PRO A 122 -14.59 -10.03 -21.69
N ASN A 123 -15.30 -11.16 -21.65
CA ASN A 123 -16.24 -11.49 -20.56
C ASN A 123 -15.55 -11.63 -19.19
N ALA A 124 -14.22 -11.83 -19.14
CA ALA A 124 -13.43 -11.80 -17.92
C ALA A 124 -13.24 -10.40 -17.33
N LEU A 125 -13.24 -9.37 -18.18
CA LEU A 125 -13.10 -7.98 -17.78
C LEU A 125 -14.41 -7.44 -17.18
N GLN A 126 -15.55 -8.03 -17.55
CA GLN A 126 -16.84 -7.68 -16.96
C GLN A 126 -16.97 -8.11 -15.48
N SER A 127 -16.14 -9.04 -15.00
CA SER A 127 -16.05 -9.36 -13.56
C SER A 127 -15.12 -8.44 -12.77
N LEU A 128 -14.28 -7.63 -13.45
CA LEU A 128 -13.56 -6.50 -12.84
C LEU A 128 -14.48 -5.29 -12.65
N ASP A 129 -15.61 -5.26 -13.34
CA ASP A 129 -16.57 -4.15 -13.36
C ASP A 129 -17.53 -4.14 -12.17
N ASP A 130 -17.37 -5.02 -11.18
CA ASP A 130 -18.18 -4.91 -9.96
C ASP A 130 -17.73 -3.67 -9.19
N PRO A 131 -18.47 -2.54 -9.25
CA PRO A 131 -18.05 -1.26 -8.70
C PRO A 131 -18.39 -1.24 -7.21
N SER A 132 -18.02 -2.30 -6.49
CA SER A 132 -18.19 -2.40 -5.04
C SER A 132 -17.18 -1.52 -4.27
N THR A 133 -16.32 -0.76 -4.96
CA THR A 133 -15.16 -0.07 -4.37
C THR A 133 -15.20 1.45 -4.53
N GLN A 134 -16.33 2.06 -4.89
CA GLN A 134 -16.42 3.53 -4.95
C GLN A 134 -17.55 4.11 -4.09
N GLY A 135 -17.19 4.42 -2.85
CA GLY A 135 -17.37 5.79 -2.36
C GLY A 135 -18.65 6.13 -1.61
N SER A 136 -19.43 5.17 -1.13
CA SER A 136 -20.47 5.46 -0.13
C SER A 136 -19.92 5.21 1.27
N LEU A 137 -19.78 6.27 2.08
CA LEU A 137 -19.54 6.12 3.51
C LEU A 137 -20.70 5.31 4.12
N PRO A 138 -20.45 4.20 4.82
CA PRO A 138 -21.52 3.44 5.47
C PRO A 138 -22.21 4.35 6.48
N LEU A 139 -23.53 4.51 6.38
CA LEU A 139 -24.35 5.33 7.28
C LEU A 139 -24.55 4.67 8.67
N CYS A 140 -23.73 3.69 9.04
CA CYS A 140 -23.95 2.85 10.22
C CYS A 140 -23.09 3.26 11.44
N PRO A 141 -23.44 2.78 12.65
CA PRO A 141 -22.65 2.98 13.87
C PRO A 141 -21.21 2.48 13.70
N VAL A 142 -20.25 3.08 14.41
CA VAL A 142 -18.80 2.85 14.24
C VAL A 142 -18.42 1.38 14.38
N GLU A 143 -19.17 0.65 15.19
CA GLU A 143 -19.01 -0.77 15.50
C GLU A 143 -19.31 -1.68 14.30
N ASP A 144 -20.19 -1.26 13.38
CA ASP A 144 -20.68 -2.05 12.25
C ASP A 144 -20.01 -1.66 10.91
N ILE A 145 -19.27 -0.55 10.89
CA ILE A 145 -18.55 -0.04 9.69
C ILE A 145 -17.57 -1.10 9.17
N PHE A 146 -16.97 -1.84 10.08
CA PHE A 146 -16.03 -2.92 9.79
C PHE A 146 -16.69 -4.06 9.01
N LEU A 147 -17.82 -4.57 9.50
CA LEU A 147 -18.58 -5.64 8.86
C LEU A 147 -19.15 -5.21 7.51
N CYS A 148 -19.64 -3.97 7.44
CA CYS A 148 -20.12 -3.37 6.19
C CYS A 148 -19.03 -3.33 5.10
N ARG A 149 -17.79 -2.94 5.46
CA ARG A 149 -16.64 -2.95 4.53
C ARG A 149 -16.18 -4.36 4.15
N LEU A 150 -16.17 -5.30 5.09
CA LEU A 150 -15.75 -6.68 4.83
C LEU A 150 -16.72 -7.40 3.87
N MET A 151 -18.01 -7.02 3.95
CA MET A 151 -19.11 -7.63 3.21
C MET A 151 -19.55 -6.83 1.97
N GLN A 152 -18.87 -5.73 1.64
CA GLN A 152 -19.21 -4.84 0.51
C GLN A 152 -20.68 -4.38 0.51
N LYS A 153 -21.17 -3.89 1.66
CA LYS A 153 -22.56 -3.41 1.80
C LYS A 153 -22.64 -2.12 2.61
N ASP A 154 -23.62 -1.27 2.31
CA ASP A 154 -23.73 0.08 2.89
C ASP A 154 -24.37 0.13 4.30
N SER A 155 -25.10 -0.92 4.71
CA SER A 155 -25.61 -1.07 6.08
C SER A 155 -26.00 -2.52 6.42
N ILE A 156 -26.02 -2.82 7.72
CA ILE A 156 -26.53 -4.07 8.29
C ILE A 156 -27.77 -3.71 9.12
N GLU A 157 -28.96 -4.00 8.59
CA GLU A 157 -30.17 -4.06 9.42
C GLU A 157 -30.11 -5.37 10.21
N ALA A 158 -29.67 -5.31 11.46
CA ALA A 158 -29.71 -6.48 12.34
C ALA A 158 -30.36 -6.16 13.68
N ASN A 159 -31.29 -7.02 14.08
CA ASN A 159 -32.05 -6.90 15.33
C ASN A 159 -31.60 -7.94 16.39
N CYS A 160 -30.52 -8.71 16.15
CA CYS A 160 -29.91 -9.62 17.13
C CYS A 160 -28.50 -10.12 16.71
N ASN A 161 -27.63 -10.42 17.67
CA ASN A 161 -26.22 -10.81 17.42
C ASN A 161 -26.04 -12.14 16.66
N ASP A 162 -26.94 -13.10 16.82
CA ASP A 162 -26.85 -14.42 16.16
C ASP A 162 -27.18 -14.35 14.65
N GLU A 163 -28.01 -13.40 14.23
CA GLU A 163 -28.29 -13.15 12.80
C GLU A 163 -27.07 -12.55 12.09
N ILE A 164 -26.32 -11.67 12.77
CA ILE A 164 -25.09 -11.07 12.24
C ILE A 164 -24.03 -12.14 12.00
N ILE A 165 -23.82 -13.04 12.96
CA ILE A 165 -22.80 -14.11 12.84
C ILE A 165 -23.12 -15.02 11.64
N ASN A 166 -24.37 -15.51 11.53
CA ASN A 166 -24.78 -16.35 10.41
C ASN A 166 -24.64 -15.62 9.05
N TYR A 167 -25.03 -14.35 9.01
CA TYR A 167 -24.92 -13.52 7.80
C TYR A 167 -23.46 -13.33 7.34
N VAL A 168 -22.54 -13.13 8.28
CA VAL A 168 -21.09 -13.02 8.00
C VAL A 168 -20.53 -14.34 7.48
N GLU A 169 -20.90 -15.46 8.11
CA GLU A 169 -20.49 -16.78 7.65
C GLU A 169 -20.98 -17.07 6.23
N GLU A 170 -22.24 -16.74 5.92
CA GLU A 170 -22.81 -16.91 4.58
C GLU A 170 -22.08 -16.06 3.53
N ALA A 171 -21.74 -14.82 3.84
CA ALA A 171 -21.03 -13.96 2.89
C ALA A 171 -19.57 -14.35 2.70
N LEU A 172 -18.88 -14.79 3.75
CA LEU A 172 -17.53 -15.35 3.62
C LEU A 172 -17.57 -16.64 2.80
N ALA A 173 -18.56 -17.51 3.02
CA ALA A 173 -18.77 -18.70 2.20
C ALA A 173 -19.07 -18.35 0.74
N LEU A 174 -19.88 -17.33 0.48
CA LEU A 174 -20.18 -16.84 -0.86
C LEU A 174 -18.91 -16.34 -1.55
N ARG A 175 -18.12 -15.48 -0.88
CA ARG A 175 -16.85 -14.95 -1.39
C ARG A 175 -15.84 -16.06 -1.68
N GLN A 176 -15.75 -17.05 -0.78
CA GLN A 176 -14.90 -18.23 -0.97
C GLN A 176 -15.36 -19.06 -2.17
N SER A 177 -16.67 -19.26 -2.33
CA SER A 177 -17.24 -20.01 -3.46
C SER A 177 -16.97 -19.32 -4.79
N SER A 178 -17.17 -18.00 -4.87
CA SER A 178 -16.90 -17.17 -6.04
C SER A 178 -15.42 -17.20 -6.42
N THR A 179 -14.52 -17.03 -5.43
CA THR A 179 -13.06 -17.12 -5.66
C THR A 179 -12.67 -18.51 -6.18
N ARG A 180 -13.29 -19.57 -5.66
CA ARG A 180 -13.04 -20.95 -6.13
C ARG A 180 -13.56 -21.19 -7.54
N GLU A 181 -14.72 -20.62 -7.90
CA GLU A 181 -15.24 -20.70 -9.27
C GLU A 181 -14.33 -19.97 -10.26
N LEU A 182 -13.82 -18.79 -9.89
CA LEU A 182 -12.84 -18.06 -10.69
C LEU A 182 -11.58 -18.90 -10.93
N LEU A 183 -11.06 -19.57 -9.90
CA LEU A 183 -9.91 -20.47 -10.02
C LEU A 183 -10.17 -21.65 -10.97
N LYS A 184 -11.34 -22.30 -10.87
CA LYS A 184 -11.72 -23.38 -11.80
C LYS A 184 -11.80 -22.88 -13.25
N LEU A 185 -12.31 -21.68 -13.44
CA LEU A 185 -12.42 -21.08 -14.76
C LEU A 185 -11.05 -20.73 -15.34
N LEU A 186 -10.13 -20.24 -14.50
CA LEU A 186 -8.73 -20.03 -14.86
C LEU A 186 -8.06 -21.34 -15.27
N GLU A 187 -8.21 -22.40 -14.48
CA GLU A 187 -7.70 -23.74 -14.78
C GLU A 187 -8.21 -24.25 -16.14
N ALA A 188 -9.52 -24.16 -16.37
CA ALA A 188 -10.12 -24.55 -17.66
C ALA A 188 -9.59 -23.73 -18.85
N THR A 189 -9.31 -22.45 -18.64
CA THR A 189 -8.73 -21.57 -19.68
C THR A 189 -7.29 -21.98 -19.99
N ILE A 190 -6.48 -22.26 -18.96
CA ILE A 190 -5.10 -22.74 -19.11
C ILE A 190 -5.08 -24.09 -19.83
N ASP A 191 -5.99 -25.00 -19.48
CA ASP A 191 -6.10 -26.31 -20.13
C ASP A 191 -6.50 -26.16 -21.61
N ALA A 192 -7.43 -25.26 -21.94
CA ALA A 192 -7.81 -24.97 -23.32
C ALA A 192 -6.64 -24.40 -24.14
N GLN A 193 -5.87 -23.46 -23.58
CA GLN A 193 -4.63 -22.94 -24.17
C GLN A 193 -3.58 -24.05 -24.38
N ARG A 194 -3.45 -24.94 -23.40
CA ARG A 194 -2.51 -26.07 -23.45
C ARG A 194 -2.88 -27.06 -24.55
N GLU A 195 -4.16 -27.38 -24.69
CA GLU A 195 -4.69 -28.22 -25.76
C GLU A 195 -4.49 -27.56 -27.14
N GLY A 196 -4.76 -26.26 -27.26
CA GLY A 196 -4.49 -25.50 -28.48
C GLY A 196 -3.02 -25.52 -28.88
N THR A 197 -2.12 -25.33 -27.91
CA THR A 197 -0.66 -25.43 -28.12
C THR A 197 -0.25 -26.84 -28.53
N TYR A 198 -0.85 -27.87 -27.93
CA TYR A 198 -0.60 -29.27 -28.28
C TYR A 198 -1.07 -29.59 -29.71
N CYS A 199 -2.25 -29.10 -30.11
CA CYS A 199 -2.76 -29.22 -31.47
C CYS A 199 -1.82 -28.57 -32.50
N ILE A 200 -1.29 -27.36 -32.21
CA ILE A 200 -0.29 -26.70 -33.07
C ILE A 200 0.99 -27.55 -33.16
N ALA A 201 1.50 -28.06 -32.04
CA ALA A 201 2.69 -28.90 -32.01
C ALA A 201 2.52 -30.22 -32.76
N GLN A 202 1.32 -30.82 -32.69
CA GLN A 202 0.97 -32.04 -33.40
C GLN A 202 0.90 -31.81 -34.92
N GLU A 203 0.28 -30.72 -35.37
CA GLU A 203 0.25 -30.34 -36.78
C GLU A 203 1.67 -30.07 -37.32
N LEU A 204 2.52 -29.38 -36.55
CA LEU A 204 3.93 -29.17 -36.91
C LEU A 204 4.72 -30.49 -37.06
N HIS A 205 4.40 -31.52 -36.27
CA HIS A 205 5.08 -32.84 -36.35
C HIS A 205 4.53 -33.75 -37.48
N GLY A 206 3.34 -33.47 -38.03
CA GLY A 206 2.69 -34.28 -39.06
C GLY A 206 3.21 -34.09 -40.49
N LEU A 207 4.16 -33.16 -40.70
CA LEU A 207 4.71 -32.77 -42.00
C LEU A 207 5.38 -33.94 -42.75
N SER A 208 4.60 -34.67 -43.56
CA SER A 208 5.07 -35.85 -44.30
C SER A 208 5.06 -35.67 -45.83
N THR A 209 4.31 -34.71 -46.37
CA THR A 209 4.27 -34.37 -47.82
C THR A 209 4.10 -32.85 -48.06
N SER A 210 4.48 -32.33 -49.24
CA SER A 210 4.45 -30.88 -49.50
C SER A 210 3.04 -30.29 -49.69
N GLU A 211 2.05 -31.11 -50.04
CA GLU A 211 0.66 -30.68 -50.25
C GLU A 211 -0.11 -30.69 -48.92
N ASP A 212 0.14 -31.70 -48.08
CA ASP A 212 -0.31 -31.73 -46.68
C ASP A 212 0.30 -30.58 -45.87
N ALA A 213 1.54 -30.17 -46.16
CA ALA A 213 2.19 -29.05 -45.51
C ALA A 213 1.49 -27.71 -45.75
N ILE A 214 0.93 -27.46 -46.95
CA ILE A 214 0.20 -26.22 -47.25
C ILE A 214 -1.11 -26.16 -46.47
N ILE A 215 -1.83 -27.29 -46.40
CA ILE A 215 -3.10 -27.39 -45.65
C ILE A 215 -2.85 -27.23 -44.15
N GLN A 216 -1.85 -27.91 -43.60
CA GLN A 216 -1.46 -27.80 -42.19
C GLN A 216 -1.00 -26.37 -41.83
N MET A 217 -0.20 -25.73 -42.70
CA MET A 217 0.24 -24.35 -42.49
C MET A 217 -0.94 -23.35 -42.50
N SER A 218 -1.92 -23.56 -43.38
CA SER A 218 -3.14 -22.73 -43.40
C SER A 218 -3.97 -22.87 -42.13
N LYS A 219 -4.05 -24.08 -41.56
CA LYS A 219 -4.74 -24.33 -40.30
C LYS A 219 -4.03 -23.68 -39.10
N ILE A 220 -2.70 -23.72 -39.07
CA ILE A 220 -1.90 -23.01 -38.06
C ILE A 220 -2.09 -21.49 -38.20
N ASP A 221 -2.10 -20.95 -39.43
CA ASP A 221 -2.33 -19.52 -39.70
C ASP A 221 -3.73 -19.07 -39.24
N ASP A 222 -4.76 -19.89 -39.45
CA ASP A 222 -6.12 -19.62 -38.96
C ASP A 222 -6.18 -19.61 -37.43
N MET A 223 -5.52 -20.56 -36.76
CA MET A 223 -5.43 -20.60 -35.29
C MET A 223 -4.67 -19.38 -34.71
N LEU A 224 -3.58 -18.96 -35.37
CA LEU A 224 -2.82 -17.77 -34.96
C LEU A 224 -3.61 -16.48 -35.18
N LYS A 225 -4.42 -16.40 -36.25
CA LYS A 225 -5.31 -15.27 -36.50
C LYS A 225 -6.42 -15.17 -35.46
N GLU A 226 -6.98 -16.29 -35.03
CA GLU A 226 -7.99 -16.32 -33.95
C GLU A 226 -7.39 -15.80 -32.64
N GLU A 227 -6.21 -16.29 -32.25
CA GLU A 227 -5.49 -15.81 -31.06
C GLU A 227 -5.13 -14.31 -31.16
N ALA A 228 -4.65 -13.86 -32.32
CA ALA A 228 -4.34 -12.44 -32.55
C ALA A 228 -5.58 -11.54 -32.45
N ASN A 229 -6.74 -12.02 -32.89
CA ASN A 229 -8.00 -11.29 -32.75
C ASN A 229 -8.47 -11.25 -31.28
N ASN A 230 -8.38 -12.37 -30.56
CA ASN A 230 -8.69 -12.44 -29.13
C ASN A 230 -7.82 -11.45 -28.32
N LEU A 231 -6.51 -11.44 -28.57
CA LEU A 231 -5.57 -10.50 -27.93
C LEU A 231 -5.92 -9.04 -28.25
N ARG A 232 -6.31 -8.74 -29.49
CA ARG A 232 -6.70 -7.39 -29.90
C ARG A 232 -7.96 -6.92 -29.16
N GLU A 233 -8.97 -7.77 -29.04
CA GLU A 233 -10.18 -7.44 -28.28
C GLU A 233 -9.89 -7.18 -26.79
N VAL A 234 -9.00 -7.96 -26.18
CA VAL A 234 -8.53 -7.76 -24.80
C VAL A 234 -7.80 -6.42 -24.66
N ILE A 235 -6.91 -6.08 -25.60
CA ILE A 235 -6.17 -4.81 -25.60
C ILE A 235 -7.14 -3.63 -25.72
N ASP A 236 -8.12 -3.71 -26.61
CA ASP A 236 -9.10 -2.64 -26.81
C ASP A 236 -9.96 -2.42 -25.56
N ALA A 237 -10.37 -3.51 -24.89
CA ALA A 237 -11.11 -3.43 -23.62
C ALA A 237 -10.25 -2.86 -22.48
N LEU A 238 -8.97 -3.24 -22.38
CA LEU A 238 -8.03 -2.66 -21.41
C LEU A 238 -7.80 -1.17 -21.66
N HIS A 239 -7.63 -0.76 -22.92
CA HIS A 239 -7.50 0.66 -23.27
C HIS A 239 -8.76 1.45 -22.91
N PHE A 240 -9.94 0.88 -23.15
CA PHE A 240 -11.20 1.48 -22.73
C PHE A 240 -11.24 1.71 -21.22
N LYS A 241 -10.86 0.70 -20.41
CA LYS A 241 -10.80 0.81 -18.94
C LYS A 241 -9.77 1.81 -18.45
N HIS A 242 -8.58 1.84 -19.05
CA HIS A 242 -7.56 2.83 -18.71
C HIS A 242 -8.06 4.26 -18.94
N LYS A 243 -8.78 4.50 -20.04
CA LYS A 243 -9.41 5.79 -20.31
C LYS A 243 -10.46 6.14 -19.26
N GLU A 244 -11.29 5.18 -18.88
CA GLU A 244 -12.30 5.34 -17.83
C GLU A 244 -11.68 5.73 -16.48
N TYR A 245 -10.65 5.01 -16.02
CA TYR A 245 -9.93 5.34 -14.78
C TYR A 245 -9.24 6.70 -14.84
N THR A 246 -8.65 7.05 -15.98
CA THR A 246 -8.03 8.37 -16.16
C THR A 246 -9.05 9.50 -15.97
N VAL A 247 -10.25 9.34 -16.52
CA VAL A 247 -11.35 10.30 -16.33
C VAL A 247 -11.82 10.31 -14.86
N GLY A 248 -11.98 9.15 -14.24
CA GLY A 248 -12.36 9.02 -12.83
C GLY A 248 -11.38 9.71 -11.88
N ILE A 249 -10.07 9.50 -12.08
CA ILE A 249 -9.01 10.15 -11.29
C ILE A 249 -9.05 11.68 -11.48
N GLN A 250 -9.20 12.15 -12.73
CA GLN A 250 -9.26 13.57 -13.00
C GLN A 250 -10.48 14.25 -12.35
N ASN A 251 -11.62 13.57 -12.34
CA ASN A 251 -12.82 14.02 -11.63
C ASN A 251 -12.59 14.07 -10.11
N TYR A 252 -12.00 13.02 -9.53
CA TYR A 252 -11.67 12.98 -8.10
C TYR A 252 -10.73 14.13 -7.70
N ILE A 253 -9.67 14.37 -8.46
CA ILE A 253 -8.74 15.49 -8.23
C ILE A 253 -9.50 16.83 -8.29
N SER A 254 -10.37 17.00 -9.28
CA SER A 254 -11.15 18.23 -9.45
C SER A 254 -12.09 18.48 -8.27
N ASN A 255 -12.75 17.43 -7.77
CA ASN A 255 -13.61 17.49 -6.59
C ASN A 255 -12.79 17.82 -5.33
N CYS A 256 -11.65 17.17 -5.11
CA CYS A 256 -10.79 17.48 -3.95
C CYS A 256 -10.31 18.94 -3.97
N LEU A 257 -9.99 19.50 -5.14
CA LEU A 257 -9.62 20.91 -5.27
C LEU A 257 -10.81 21.83 -4.94
N GLN A 258 -12.02 21.46 -5.37
CA GLN A 258 -13.24 22.18 -5.04
C GLN A 258 -13.50 22.15 -3.53
N ASP A 259 -13.49 20.96 -2.91
CA ASP A 259 -13.70 20.79 -1.46
C ASP A 259 -12.65 21.57 -0.66
N GLN A 260 -11.38 21.55 -1.09
CA GLN A 260 -10.33 22.32 -0.44
C GLN A 260 -10.58 23.84 -0.53
N SER A 261 -11.13 24.32 -1.65
CA SER A 261 -11.49 25.73 -1.81
C SER A 261 -12.70 26.13 -0.94
N GLU A 262 -13.67 25.22 -0.81
CA GLU A 262 -14.85 25.38 0.04
C GLU A 262 -14.46 25.44 1.53
N ILE A 263 -13.58 24.54 1.98
CA ILE A 263 -13.06 24.54 3.35
C ILE A 263 -12.34 25.86 3.66
N LYS A 264 -11.51 26.36 2.74
CA LYS A 264 -10.82 27.65 2.92
C LYS A 264 -11.80 28.82 3.00
N ARG A 265 -12.86 28.81 2.18
CA ARG A 265 -13.92 29.83 2.22
C ARG A 265 -14.64 29.79 3.57
N LEU A 266 -15.08 28.62 4.01
CA LEU A 266 -15.79 28.43 5.28
C LEU A 266 -14.92 28.81 6.49
N ALA A 267 -13.62 28.51 6.45
CA ALA A 267 -12.69 28.93 7.48
C ALA A 267 -12.60 30.47 7.57
N GLY A 268 -12.55 31.15 6.43
CA GLY A 268 -12.58 32.62 6.38
C GLY A 268 -13.89 33.22 6.91
N GLU A 269 -15.04 32.62 6.58
CA GLU A 269 -16.34 33.04 7.10
C GLU A 269 -16.46 32.84 8.62
N LEU A 270 -15.87 31.75 9.15
CA LEU A 270 -15.80 31.51 10.58
C LEU A 270 -14.94 32.56 11.29
N ASP A 271 -13.76 32.89 10.75
CA ASP A 271 -12.88 33.92 11.31
C ASP A 271 -13.56 35.31 11.32
N GLU A 272 -14.28 35.66 10.24
CA GLU A 272 -15.06 36.89 10.18
C GLU A 272 -16.17 36.92 11.23
N SER A 273 -16.94 35.82 11.35
CA SER A 273 -17.99 35.69 12.37
C SER A 273 -17.45 35.76 13.80
N MET A 274 -16.29 35.15 14.06
CA MET A 274 -15.60 35.26 15.34
C MET A 274 -15.18 36.71 15.63
N GLY A 275 -14.68 37.43 14.61
CA GLY A 275 -14.36 38.85 14.73
C GLY A 275 -15.59 39.72 15.05
N GLU A 276 -16.71 39.48 14.39
CA GLU A 276 -17.99 40.16 14.68
C GLU A 276 -18.49 39.87 16.10
N LEU A 277 -18.37 38.62 16.55
CA LEU A 277 -18.75 38.21 17.90
C LEU A 277 -17.89 38.92 18.95
N ASP A 278 -16.58 38.96 18.77
CA ASP A 278 -15.68 39.67 19.69
C ASP A 278 -15.97 41.17 19.73
N GLU A 279 -16.28 41.77 18.58
CA GLU A 279 -16.68 43.18 18.52
C GLU A 279 -18.03 43.42 19.24
N SER A 280 -19.00 42.51 19.07
CA SER A 280 -20.28 42.57 19.79
C SER A 280 -20.09 42.46 21.32
N ARG A 281 -19.15 41.59 21.75
CA ARG A 281 -18.78 41.42 23.16
C ARG A 281 -18.14 42.69 23.72
N ARG A 282 -17.23 43.34 22.99
CA ARG A 282 -16.64 44.64 23.38
C ARG A 282 -17.71 45.72 23.52
N LYS A 283 -18.64 45.81 22.57
CA LYS A 283 -19.77 46.74 22.63
C LYS A 283 -20.66 46.50 23.86
N LEU A 284 -20.94 45.24 24.20
CA LEU A 284 -21.73 44.88 25.39
C LEU A 284 -21.03 45.29 26.70
N VAL A 285 -19.72 45.07 26.80
CA VAL A 285 -18.93 45.49 27.97
C VAL A 285 -18.96 47.01 28.13
N ASN A 286 -18.78 47.76 27.03
CA ASN A 286 -18.87 49.23 27.06
C ASN A 286 -20.26 49.72 27.51
N LEU A 287 -21.34 49.11 27.02
CA LEU A 287 -22.70 49.44 27.45
C LEU A 287 -22.93 49.13 28.93
N LYS A 288 -22.38 48.02 29.44
CA LYS A 288 -22.47 47.67 30.86
C LYS A 288 -21.74 48.69 31.73
N MET A 289 -20.53 49.11 31.35
CA MET A 289 -19.78 50.17 32.05
C MET A 289 -20.54 51.50 32.08
N GLN A 290 -21.20 51.88 30.97
CA GLN A 290 -22.02 53.09 30.93
C GLN A 290 -23.25 53.01 31.84
N LYS A 291 -23.91 51.84 31.89
CA LYS A 291 -25.04 51.58 32.80
C LYS A 291 -24.61 51.67 34.27
N ASP A 292 -23.49 51.05 34.62
CA ASP A 292 -22.98 51.04 35.98
C ASP A 292 -22.55 52.46 36.42
N ALA A 293 -22.01 53.27 35.50
CA ALA A 293 -21.74 54.69 35.73
C ALA A 293 -23.02 55.53 35.92
N ALA A 294 -24.08 55.26 35.15
CA ALA A 294 -25.37 55.96 35.28
C ALA A 294 -26.11 55.61 36.58
N ILE A 295 -25.97 54.38 37.08
CA ILE A 295 -26.56 53.94 38.36
C ILE A 295 -25.87 54.61 39.56
N GLY A 296 -24.58 54.92 39.47
CA GLY A 296 -23.84 55.67 40.50
C GLY A 296 -24.22 57.16 40.62
N MET A 297 -24.86 57.75 39.59
CA MET A 297 -25.18 59.18 39.53
C MET A 297 -26.62 59.52 39.94
N HIS A 298 -27.46 58.54 40.28
CA HIS A 298 -28.82 58.79 40.77
C HIS A 298 -28.93 58.60 42.29
N SER A 299 -28.41 59.57 43.04
CA SER A 299 -28.95 59.94 44.37
C SER A 299 -29.59 61.32 44.24
N PRO A 300 -30.84 61.54 44.72
CA PRO A 300 -31.52 62.81 44.52
C PRO A 300 -30.97 63.85 45.50
N SER A 301 -30.10 64.74 45.01
CA SER A 301 -29.79 66.00 45.68
C SER A 301 -31.03 66.90 45.61
N LYS A 302 -31.68 67.13 46.75
CA LYS A 302 -32.70 68.17 46.92
C LYS A 302 -32.03 69.42 47.45
N ASP A 303 -31.80 70.39 46.57
CA ASP A 303 -31.53 71.76 46.95
C ASP A 303 -32.82 72.53 47.27
N ALA A 304 -32.76 73.19 48.44
CA ALA A 304 -33.36 74.43 48.91
C ALA A 304 -34.70 74.95 48.32
N VAL A 305 -35.57 75.45 49.22
CA VAL A 305 -35.99 76.88 49.30
C VAL A 305 -37.17 77.08 50.27
N ASN A 306 -37.05 78.13 51.11
CA ASN A 306 -38.06 78.82 51.93
C ASN A 306 -38.71 78.05 53.10
N GLY A 307 -38.74 78.54 54.34
CA GLY A 307 -38.60 79.91 54.84
C GLY A 307 -39.69 80.10 55.89
N ASN A 308 -39.34 80.55 57.10
CA ASN A 308 -40.08 81.51 57.94
C ASN A 308 -39.41 81.66 59.30
N LEU A 309 -38.89 82.86 59.52
CA LEU A 309 -38.35 83.39 60.77
C LEU A 309 -39.51 83.76 61.72
N SER A 310 -39.38 83.45 63.01
CA SER A 310 -40.24 83.97 64.08
C SER A 310 -39.39 84.30 65.32
N PRO A 311 -39.69 85.37 66.08
CA PRO A 311 -38.67 86.15 66.80
C PRO A 311 -38.20 85.56 68.13
N GLU A 312 -36.89 85.74 68.34
CA GLU A 312 -36.02 85.38 69.46
C GLU A 312 -36.58 85.71 70.87
N LYS A 313 -36.62 84.70 71.75
CA LYS A 313 -36.73 84.83 73.22
C LYS A 313 -35.32 84.58 73.81
N PRO A 314 -34.84 85.32 74.83
CA PRO A 314 -33.42 85.34 75.22
C PRO A 314 -32.91 84.09 75.96
N ALA A 315 -33.72 83.02 76.04
CA ALA A 315 -33.30 81.71 76.56
C ALA A 315 -32.80 80.75 75.46
N ASP A 316 -33.01 81.07 74.18
CA ASP A 316 -32.74 80.19 73.03
C ASP A 316 -31.30 80.35 72.48
N ARG A 317 -30.67 81.51 72.70
CA ARG A 317 -29.29 81.79 72.26
C ARG A 317 -28.25 80.84 72.85
N THR A 318 -28.46 80.36 74.08
CA THR A 318 -27.52 79.45 74.75
C THR A 318 -27.70 78.00 74.31
N MET A 319 -28.90 77.63 73.83
CA MET A 319 -29.20 76.32 73.25
C MET A 319 -28.70 76.25 71.81
N GLY A 320 -28.97 77.27 70.99
CA GLY A 320 -28.46 77.35 69.61
C GLY A 320 -26.93 77.45 69.52
N LEU A 321 -26.25 78.09 70.48
CA LEU A 321 -24.78 78.10 70.52
C LEU A 321 -24.19 76.72 70.88
N ARG A 322 -24.91 75.93 71.70
CA ARG A 322 -24.49 74.57 72.06
C ARG A 322 -24.72 73.63 70.88
N GLU A 323 -25.89 73.68 70.26
CA GLU A 323 -26.22 72.89 69.06
C GLU A 323 -25.28 73.23 67.90
N LEU A 324 -24.92 74.50 67.70
CA LEU A 324 -23.94 74.91 66.70
C LEU A 324 -22.55 74.33 67.02
N LYS A 325 -22.16 74.30 68.29
CA LYS A 325 -20.89 73.71 68.72
C LYS A 325 -20.89 72.19 68.50
N ASP A 326 -21.97 71.52 68.83
CA ASP A 326 -22.13 70.08 68.65
C ASP A 326 -22.14 69.73 67.15
N SER A 327 -22.82 70.52 66.32
CA SER A 327 -22.81 70.39 64.86
C SER A 327 -21.43 70.60 64.23
N ILE A 328 -20.63 71.55 64.76
CA ILE A 328 -19.25 71.76 64.32
C ILE A 328 -18.36 70.55 64.70
N GLU A 329 -18.55 69.97 65.89
CA GLU A 329 -17.79 68.79 66.30
C GLU A 329 -18.18 67.55 65.49
N GLU A 330 -19.48 67.34 65.22
CA GLU A 330 -19.96 66.29 64.31
C GLU A 330 -19.38 66.46 62.90
N ALA A 331 -19.42 67.68 62.33
CA ALA A 331 -18.86 67.95 61.01
C ALA A 331 -17.34 67.67 60.96
N LYS A 332 -16.63 67.93 62.06
CA LYS A 332 -15.20 67.66 62.18
C LYS A 332 -14.91 66.16 62.27
N ILE A 333 -15.71 65.40 63.00
CA ILE A 333 -15.63 63.94 63.05
C ILE A 333 -15.89 63.36 61.65
N VAL A 334 -16.98 63.77 61.00
CA VAL A 334 -17.32 63.31 59.64
C VAL A 334 -16.22 63.68 58.63
N ALA A 335 -15.64 64.88 58.71
CA ALA A 335 -14.54 65.27 57.85
C ALA A 335 -13.27 64.44 58.12
N SER A 336 -13.00 64.10 59.39
CA SER A 336 -11.89 63.23 59.78
C SER A 336 -12.09 61.80 59.26
N ASP A 337 -13.30 61.25 59.42
CA ASP A 337 -13.65 59.91 58.95
C ASP A 337 -13.54 59.83 57.42
N ARG A 338 -14.07 60.83 56.70
CA ARG A 338 -13.99 60.93 55.24
C ARG A 338 -12.54 61.02 54.76
N LEU A 339 -11.69 61.72 55.51
CA LEU A 339 -10.27 61.82 55.20
C LEU A 339 -9.54 60.49 55.45
N SER A 340 -9.90 59.74 56.48
CA SER A 340 -9.36 58.38 56.69
C SER A 340 -9.80 57.39 55.61
N GLU A 341 -11.07 57.38 55.20
CA GLU A 341 -11.58 56.55 54.10
C GLU A 341 -10.81 56.83 52.79
N LEU A 342 -10.55 58.12 52.52
CA LEU A 342 -9.83 58.53 51.31
C LEU A 342 -8.36 58.09 51.32
N LEU A 343 -7.71 58.14 52.49
CA LEU A 343 -6.34 57.64 52.65
C LEU A 343 -6.26 56.12 52.51
N GLU A 344 -7.21 55.38 53.07
CA GLU A 344 -7.29 53.92 52.91
C GLU A 344 -7.51 53.53 51.43
N ALA A 345 -8.45 54.21 50.76
CA ALA A 345 -8.69 54.01 49.32
C ALA A 345 -7.48 54.39 48.45
N GLN A 346 -6.66 55.37 48.89
CA GLN A 346 -5.42 55.73 48.21
C GLN A 346 -4.36 54.60 48.34
N GLU A 347 -4.22 54.01 49.53
CA GLU A 347 -3.30 52.89 49.78
C GLU A 347 -3.71 51.64 48.99
N ASP A 348 -5.01 51.34 48.94
CA ASP A 348 -5.56 50.24 48.15
C ASP A 348 -5.28 50.44 46.64
N ASN A 349 -5.49 51.65 46.13
CA ASN A 349 -5.16 51.97 44.73
C ASN A 349 -3.67 51.81 44.44
N LEU A 350 -2.81 52.19 45.38
CA LEU A 350 -1.35 52.05 45.23
C LEU A 350 -0.94 50.56 45.22
N THR A 351 -1.60 49.74 46.03
CA THR A 351 -1.43 48.29 46.06
C THR A 351 -1.89 47.63 44.75
N LEU A 352 -3.08 47.98 44.25
CA LEU A 352 -3.59 47.47 42.98
C LEU A 352 -2.69 47.87 41.80
N THR A 353 -2.16 49.10 41.82
CA THR A 353 -1.24 49.58 40.77
C THR A 353 0.05 48.77 40.75
N ARG A 354 0.60 48.39 41.92
CA ARG A 354 1.76 47.48 41.99
C ARG A 354 1.44 46.10 41.42
N GLN A 355 0.30 45.52 41.80
CA GLN A 355 -0.11 44.20 41.30
C GLN A 355 -0.29 44.19 39.78
N LEU A 356 -0.86 45.26 39.21
CA LEU A 356 -0.99 45.40 37.76
C LEU A 356 0.38 45.51 37.08
N GLN A 357 1.33 46.23 37.67
CA GLN A 357 2.69 46.32 37.13
C GLN A 357 3.40 44.97 37.16
N ASP A 358 3.25 44.18 38.22
CA ASP A 358 3.84 42.84 38.32
C ASP A 358 3.27 41.88 37.27
N LEU A 359 1.95 41.88 37.08
CA LEU A 359 1.29 41.09 36.03
C LEU A 359 1.70 41.54 34.61
N GLN A 360 1.88 42.84 34.41
CA GLN A 360 2.35 43.37 33.12
C GLN A 360 3.79 42.93 32.85
N ASN A 361 4.66 42.95 33.86
CA ASN A 361 6.03 42.47 33.73
C ASN A 361 6.06 40.97 33.42
N GLU A 362 5.23 40.15 34.07
CA GLU A 362 5.08 38.71 33.82
C GLU A 362 4.60 38.41 32.39
N LEU A 363 3.62 39.16 31.89
CA LEU A 363 3.11 39.01 30.52
C LEU A 363 4.14 39.42 29.44
N THR A 364 4.99 40.40 29.74
CA THR A 364 6.04 40.86 28.81
C THR A 364 7.32 40.04 28.85
N ASP A 365 7.49 39.14 29.84
CA ASP A 365 8.68 38.30 29.94
C ASP A 365 8.59 37.11 28.97
N ASP A 366 9.12 37.31 27.77
CA ASP A 366 9.23 36.30 26.70
C ASP A 366 9.93 35.00 27.18
N LYS A 367 10.73 35.09 28.25
CA LYS A 367 11.36 33.94 28.89
C LYS A 367 10.34 33.02 29.55
N TYR A 368 9.29 33.57 30.17
CA TYR A 368 8.22 32.81 30.80
C TYR A 368 7.39 32.06 29.75
N ALA A 369 7.09 32.71 28.62
CA ALA A 369 6.42 32.09 27.48
C ALA A 369 7.21 30.89 26.93
N ARG A 370 8.54 31.03 26.77
CA ARG A 370 9.41 29.93 26.31
C ARG A 370 9.62 28.83 27.34
N SER A 371 9.55 29.15 28.63
CA SER A 371 9.61 28.17 29.72
C SER A 371 8.25 27.53 30.02
N SER A 372 7.17 27.98 29.38
CA SER A 372 5.84 27.40 29.55
C SER A 372 5.83 25.97 29.04
N ARG A 373 5.13 25.10 29.78
CA ARG A 373 4.97 23.68 29.46
C ARG A 373 4.37 23.43 28.08
N ILE A 374 3.51 24.34 27.62
CA ILE A 374 2.88 24.23 26.30
C ILE A 374 3.92 24.48 25.21
N TYR A 375 4.76 25.51 25.38
CA TYR A 375 5.84 25.83 24.45
C TYR A 375 6.87 24.70 24.38
N SER A 376 7.27 24.13 25.52
CA SER A 376 8.21 23.00 25.54
C SER A 376 7.66 21.78 24.81
N LEU A 377 6.37 21.43 25.01
CA LEU A 377 5.74 20.30 24.32
C LEU A 377 5.70 20.50 22.81
N VAL A 378 5.30 21.68 22.35
CA VAL A 378 5.25 22.02 20.92
C VAL A 378 6.66 22.03 20.32
N ASN A 379 7.64 22.55 21.06
CA ASN A 379 9.03 22.53 20.65
C ASN A 379 9.58 21.10 20.52
N ASP A 380 9.26 20.21 21.46
CA ASP A 380 9.67 18.79 21.41
C ASP A 380 9.04 18.07 20.21
N GLN A 381 7.75 18.31 19.94
CA GLN A 381 7.08 17.81 18.75
C GLN A 381 7.73 18.34 17.47
N LEU A 382 8.08 19.63 17.43
CA LEU A 382 8.76 20.23 16.28
C LEU A 382 10.13 19.60 16.06
N GLN A 383 10.91 19.37 17.13
CA GLN A 383 12.20 18.69 17.02
C GLN A 383 12.04 17.25 16.52
N HIS A 384 11.03 16.52 17.01
CA HIS A 384 10.72 15.18 16.52
C HIS A 384 10.44 15.18 15.02
N TRP A 385 9.55 16.05 14.53
CA TRP A 385 9.25 16.15 13.10
C TRP A 385 10.48 16.55 12.28
N ASN A 386 11.35 17.41 12.83
CA ASN A 386 12.59 17.81 12.16
C ASN A 386 13.56 16.62 12.03
N THR A 387 13.69 15.78 13.07
CA THR A 387 14.51 14.56 12.99
C THR A 387 13.96 13.54 11.99
N GLU A 388 12.64 13.41 11.92
CA GLU A 388 11.99 12.49 10.99
C GLU A 388 12.13 12.97 9.53
N LEU A 389 12.05 14.28 9.30
CA LEU A 389 12.33 14.90 8.01
C LEU A 389 13.76 14.62 7.53
N GLU A 390 14.77 14.80 8.39
CA GLU A 390 16.16 14.50 8.04
C GLU A 390 16.38 13.00 7.77
N ARG A 391 15.68 12.11 8.47
CA ARG A 391 15.71 10.66 8.20
C ARG A 391 15.17 10.33 6.81
N TYR A 392 14.03 10.91 6.42
CA TYR A 392 13.46 10.71 5.09
C TYR A 392 14.30 11.31 3.98
N LYS A 393 14.93 12.46 4.23
CA LYS A 393 15.86 13.09 3.31
C LYS A 393 17.07 12.19 3.04
N ALA A 394 17.70 11.65 4.09
CA ALA A 394 18.81 10.71 3.96
C ALA A 394 18.41 9.44 3.18
N LEU A 395 17.22 8.87 3.45
CA LEU A 395 16.70 7.73 2.70
C LEU A 395 16.52 8.05 1.20
N THR A 396 15.98 9.23 0.90
CA THR A 396 15.78 9.68 -0.49
C THR A 396 17.10 9.86 -1.21
N GLU A 397 18.11 10.45 -0.55
CA GLU A 397 19.47 10.59 -1.08
C GLU A 397 20.12 9.22 -1.36
N CYS A 398 19.96 8.24 -0.45
CA CYS A 398 20.40 6.86 -0.66
C CYS A 398 19.72 6.21 -1.87
N LEU A 399 18.39 6.28 -1.97
CA LEU A 399 17.64 5.71 -3.10
C LEU A 399 18.02 6.38 -4.43
N GLN A 400 18.28 7.68 -4.42
CA GLN A 400 18.72 8.40 -5.61
C GLN A 400 20.12 7.96 -6.06
N ALA A 401 21.03 7.69 -5.13
CA ALA A 401 22.35 7.13 -5.44
C ALA A 401 22.29 5.70 -5.98
N GLU A 402 21.42 4.86 -5.41
CA GLU A 402 21.15 3.50 -5.89
C GLU A 402 20.55 3.50 -7.30
N ARG A 403 19.59 4.38 -7.58
CA ARG A 403 19.00 4.56 -8.92
C ARG A 403 20.07 4.86 -9.98
N ILE A 404 21.06 5.69 -9.65
CA ILE A 404 22.18 5.99 -10.57
C ILE A 404 23.00 4.74 -10.86
N HIS A 405 23.26 3.90 -9.85
CA HIS A 405 23.96 2.63 -10.03
C HIS A 405 23.16 1.66 -10.90
N VAL A 406 21.87 1.48 -10.61
CA VAL A 406 20.98 0.61 -11.41
C VAL A 406 20.94 1.06 -12.85
N MET A 407 20.75 2.36 -13.12
CA MET A 407 20.74 2.90 -14.49
C MET A 407 22.08 2.68 -15.22
N LYS A 408 23.21 2.69 -14.51
CA LYS A 408 24.51 2.37 -15.10
C LYS A 408 24.62 0.88 -15.44
N TRP A 409 24.21 0.01 -14.53
CA TRP A 409 24.18 -1.44 -14.74
C TRP A 409 23.24 -1.84 -15.89
N GLU A 410 22.08 -1.21 -15.99
CA GLU A 410 21.12 -1.39 -17.08
C GLU A 410 21.73 -1.05 -18.44
N LYS A 411 22.41 0.11 -18.55
CA LYS A 411 23.11 0.50 -19.78
C LYS A 411 24.22 -0.48 -20.18
N GLU A 412 24.97 -0.98 -19.21
CA GLU A 412 26.00 -2.01 -19.46
C GLU A 412 25.36 -3.30 -19.97
N LEU A 413 24.27 -3.75 -19.33
CA LEU A 413 23.57 -4.96 -19.74
C LEU A 413 22.96 -4.81 -21.15
N ASN A 414 22.38 -3.65 -21.47
CA ASN A 414 21.85 -3.37 -22.80
C ASN A 414 22.95 -3.41 -23.87
N SER A 415 24.13 -2.84 -23.60
CA SER A 415 25.27 -2.94 -24.54
C SER A 415 25.76 -4.39 -24.73
N LYS A 416 25.71 -5.22 -23.68
CA LYS A 416 26.02 -6.66 -23.77
C LYS A 416 24.96 -7.39 -24.58
N LEU A 417 23.68 -7.06 -24.43
CA LEU A 417 22.60 -7.63 -25.22
C LEU A 417 22.76 -7.31 -26.72
N GLU A 418 22.97 -6.04 -27.06
CA GLU A 418 23.17 -5.61 -28.47
C GLU A 418 24.39 -6.30 -29.12
N SER A 419 25.50 -6.43 -28.37
CA SER A 419 26.66 -7.18 -28.88
C SER A 419 26.39 -8.67 -29.06
N ALA A 420 25.61 -9.29 -28.16
CA ALA A 420 25.21 -10.68 -28.27
C ALA A 420 24.27 -10.90 -29.46
N ASP A 421 23.30 -10.01 -29.69
CA ASP A 421 22.41 -10.09 -30.86
C ASP A 421 23.17 -9.91 -32.17
N THR A 422 24.14 -8.98 -32.21
CA THR A 422 25.05 -8.83 -33.35
C THR A 422 25.82 -10.13 -33.61
N SER A 423 26.35 -10.77 -32.56
CA SER A 423 27.05 -12.04 -32.70
C SER A 423 26.13 -13.17 -33.18
N ARG A 424 24.89 -13.23 -32.71
CA ARG A 424 23.89 -14.21 -33.13
C ARG A 424 23.59 -14.07 -34.62
N HIS A 425 23.35 -12.84 -35.09
CA HIS A 425 23.15 -12.56 -36.51
C HIS A 425 24.35 -12.96 -37.37
N THR A 426 25.59 -12.80 -36.88
CA THR A 426 26.78 -13.27 -37.62
C THR A 426 26.86 -14.79 -37.70
N VAL A 427 26.42 -15.50 -36.65
CA VAL A 427 26.36 -16.96 -36.63
C VAL A 427 25.27 -17.44 -37.59
N ASP A 428 24.05 -16.91 -37.49
CA ASP A 428 22.93 -17.29 -38.38
C ASP A 428 23.28 -17.08 -39.87
N ASN A 429 23.96 -15.97 -40.19
CA ASN A 429 24.44 -15.72 -41.54
C ASN A 429 25.52 -16.72 -41.98
N SER A 430 26.41 -17.14 -41.06
CA SER A 430 27.42 -18.16 -41.34
C SER A 430 26.77 -19.53 -41.56
N ASP A 431 25.77 -19.90 -40.76
CA ASP A 431 25.03 -21.15 -40.88
C ASP A 431 24.27 -21.22 -42.21
N SER A 432 23.57 -20.15 -42.60
CA SER A 432 22.90 -20.08 -43.91
C SER A 432 23.87 -20.24 -45.09
N ARG A 433 25.10 -19.73 -44.94
CA ARG A 433 26.15 -19.88 -45.94
C ARG A 433 26.71 -21.30 -45.98
N ILE A 434 26.81 -21.98 -44.83
CA ILE A 434 27.22 -23.38 -44.75
C ILE A 434 26.19 -24.25 -45.47
N GLU A 435 24.89 -24.08 -45.18
CA GLU A 435 23.81 -24.81 -45.85
C GLU A 435 23.84 -24.61 -47.38
N GLU A 436 24.06 -23.37 -47.85
CA GLU A 436 24.20 -23.08 -49.28
C GLU A 436 25.38 -23.85 -49.91
N LEU A 437 26.54 -23.85 -49.25
CA LEU A 437 27.74 -24.53 -49.74
C LEU A 437 27.60 -26.06 -49.71
N GLU A 438 26.93 -26.62 -48.71
CA GLU A 438 26.61 -28.05 -48.64
C GLU A 438 25.72 -28.48 -49.80
N LEU A 439 24.70 -27.67 -50.12
CA LEU A 439 23.80 -27.94 -51.25
C LEU A 439 24.54 -27.85 -52.60
N GLN A 440 25.44 -26.87 -52.76
CA GLN A 440 26.31 -26.79 -53.93
C GLN A 440 27.24 -28.01 -54.05
N LEU A 441 27.81 -28.48 -52.94
CA LEU A 441 28.70 -29.64 -52.93
C LEU A 441 27.95 -30.94 -53.27
N GLN A 442 26.72 -31.10 -52.75
CA GLN A 442 25.86 -32.22 -53.11
C GLN A 442 25.52 -32.22 -54.60
N LYS A 443 25.21 -31.04 -55.16
CA LYS A 443 24.98 -30.86 -56.60
C LYS A 443 26.20 -31.25 -57.42
N CYS A 444 27.40 -30.76 -57.09
CA CYS A 444 28.63 -31.14 -57.78
C CYS A 444 28.92 -32.65 -57.67
N THR A 445 28.57 -33.27 -56.55
CA THR A 445 28.73 -34.73 -56.37
C THR A 445 27.84 -35.51 -57.32
N ILE A 446 26.57 -35.10 -57.48
CA ILE A 446 25.64 -35.70 -58.44
C ILE A 446 26.15 -35.52 -59.87
N GLU A 447 26.55 -34.31 -60.24
CA GLU A 447 27.10 -34.01 -61.58
C GLU A 447 28.38 -34.82 -61.88
N LYS A 448 29.27 -35.00 -60.90
CA LYS A 448 30.45 -35.85 -61.02
C LYS A 448 30.06 -37.31 -61.32
N ASN A 449 29.10 -37.86 -60.56
CA ASN A 449 28.65 -39.23 -60.74
C ASN A 449 28.01 -39.44 -62.12
N ASP A 450 27.22 -38.49 -62.60
CA ASP A 450 26.63 -38.53 -63.95
C ASP A 450 27.70 -38.52 -65.05
N LEU A 451 28.74 -37.68 -64.90
CA LEU A 451 29.86 -37.64 -65.84
C LEU A 451 30.67 -38.94 -65.81
N GLU A 452 30.87 -39.52 -64.64
CA GLU A 452 31.56 -40.80 -64.46
C GLU A 452 30.81 -41.94 -65.15
N ILE A 453 29.47 -41.99 -65.02
CA ILE A 453 28.62 -42.95 -65.74
C ILE A 453 28.77 -42.78 -67.26
N LYS A 454 28.66 -41.54 -67.77
CA LYS A 454 28.81 -41.26 -69.22
C LYS A 454 30.20 -41.63 -69.74
N MET A 455 31.24 -41.44 -68.94
CA MET A 455 32.60 -41.84 -69.30
C MET A 455 32.73 -43.35 -69.41
N GLU A 456 32.20 -44.09 -68.42
CA GLU A 456 32.19 -45.56 -68.43
C GLU A 456 31.42 -46.12 -69.64
N GLU A 457 30.27 -45.53 -69.97
CA GLU A 457 29.51 -45.87 -71.19
C GLU A 457 30.34 -45.67 -72.47
N ALA A 458 31.06 -44.53 -72.58
CA ALA A 458 31.91 -44.25 -73.73
C ALA A 458 33.10 -45.22 -73.85
N ILE A 459 33.69 -45.64 -72.74
CA ILE A 459 34.75 -46.65 -72.70
C ILE A 459 34.20 -47.99 -73.21
N GLN A 460 33.05 -48.43 -72.71
CA GLN A 460 32.41 -49.67 -73.15
C GLN A 460 32.04 -49.64 -74.64
N ASP A 461 31.51 -48.53 -75.15
CA ASP A 461 31.18 -48.38 -76.56
C ASP A 461 32.40 -48.43 -77.47
N THR A 462 33.54 -47.90 -77.02
CA THR A 462 34.81 -47.99 -77.74
C THR A 462 35.27 -49.44 -77.81
N GLY A 463 35.24 -50.17 -76.68
CA GLY A 463 35.53 -51.61 -76.66
C GLY A 463 34.61 -52.42 -77.58
N ARG A 464 33.31 -52.11 -77.64
CA ARG A 464 32.37 -52.76 -78.58
C ARG A 464 32.73 -52.47 -80.05
N LYS A 465 33.17 -51.25 -80.37
CA LYS A 465 33.61 -50.88 -81.73
C LYS A 465 34.88 -51.64 -82.12
N ASP A 466 35.83 -51.77 -81.20
CA ASP A 466 37.07 -52.51 -81.43
C ASP A 466 36.77 -54.00 -81.72
N ILE A 467 35.96 -54.65 -80.88
CA ILE A 467 35.50 -56.03 -81.11
C ILE A 467 34.82 -56.17 -82.48
N LYS A 468 33.94 -55.22 -82.85
CA LYS A 468 33.27 -55.24 -84.16
C LYS A 468 34.27 -55.12 -85.31
N SER A 469 35.30 -54.29 -85.17
CA SER A 469 36.34 -54.12 -86.18
C SER A 469 37.21 -55.39 -86.32
N GLU A 470 37.56 -56.06 -85.22
CA GLU A 470 38.29 -57.32 -85.22
C GLU A 470 37.49 -58.43 -85.90
N PHE A 471 36.20 -58.55 -85.60
CA PHE A 471 35.31 -59.50 -86.29
C PHE A 471 35.27 -59.26 -87.79
N HIS A 472 35.29 -58.00 -88.24
CA HIS A 472 35.32 -57.68 -89.66
C HIS A 472 36.63 -58.09 -90.34
N VAL A 473 37.77 -57.90 -89.66
CA VAL A 473 39.09 -58.37 -90.11
C VAL A 473 39.12 -59.90 -90.17
N MET A 474 38.64 -60.58 -89.13
CA MET A 474 38.56 -62.05 -89.10
C MET A 474 37.67 -62.60 -90.23
N ALA A 475 36.50 -62.00 -90.47
CA ALA A 475 35.62 -62.38 -91.56
C ALA A 475 36.27 -62.18 -92.94
N SER A 476 37.01 -61.08 -93.12
CA SER A 476 37.75 -60.80 -94.35
C SER A 476 38.90 -61.79 -94.58
N ALA A 477 39.64 -62.13 -93.52
CA ALA A 477 40.70 -63.13 -93.56
C ALA A 477 40.14 -64.52 -93.91
N LEU A 478 39.05 -64.94 -93.26
CA LEU A 478 38.36 -66.19 -93.54
C LEU A 478 37.87 -66.24 -95.00
N SER A 479 37.27 -65.16 -95.50
CA SER A 479 36.83 -65.07 -96.90
C SER A 479 38.00 -65.23 -97.88
N LYS A 480 39.18 -64.69 -97.55
CA LYS A 480 40.39 -64.83 -98.38
C LYS A 480 40.94 -66.25 -98.33
N GLU A 481 41.00 -66.86 -97.15
CA GLU A 481 41.40 -68.27 -97.00
C GLU A 481 40.47 -69.21 -97.75
N MET A 482 39.16 -68.99 -97.66
CA MET A 482 38.16 -69.74 -98.41
C MET A 482 38.40 -69.63 -99.92
N GLY A 483 38.64 -68.41 -100.43
CA GLY A 483 38.99 -68.20 -101.85
C GLY A 483 40.31 -68.87 -102.26
N MET A 484 41.32 -68.90 -101.39
CA MET A 484 42.56 -69.66 -101.65
C MET A 484 42.32 -71.17 -101.69
N MET A 485 41.49 -71.68 -100.78
CA MET A 485 41.13 -73.10 -100.70
C MET A 485 40.31 -73.52 -101.93
N GLU A 486 39.36 -72.70 -102.38
CA GLU A 486 38.63 -72.91 -103.65
C GLU A 486 39.57 -72.92 -104.85
N ALA A 487 40.54 -71.99 -104.91
CA ALA A 487 41.53 -71.95 -105.98
C ALA A 487 42.44 -73.19 -105.97
N GLN A 488 42.86 -73.66 -104.80
CA GLN A 488 43.59 -74.92 -104.66
C GLN A 488 42.74 -76.10 -105.13
N LEU A 489 41.49 -76.20 -104.69
CA LEU A 489 40.57 -77.26 -105.09
C LEU A 489 40.38 -77.28 -106.61
N LYS A 490 40.26 -76.11 -107.24
CA LYS A 490 40.20 -75.98 -108.70
C LYS A 490 41.48 -76.51 -109.37
N ARG A 491 42.67 -76.14 -108.88
CA ARG A 491 43.95 -76.66 -109.40
C ARG A 491 44.05 -78.18 -109.26
N TRP A 492 43.68 -78.73 -108.11
CA TRP A 492 43.66 -80.19 -107.90
C TRP A 492 42.69 -80.89 -108.85
N LYS A 493 41.51 -80.29 -109.07
CA LYS A 493 40.54 -80.77 -110.05
C LYS A 493 41.11 -80.75 -111.46
N ASP A 494 41.73 -79.65 -111.89
CA ASP A 494 42.33 -79.53 -113.23
C ASP A 494 43.49 -80.54 -113.42
N ALA A 495 44.38 -80.66 -112.44
CA ALA A 495 45.47 -81.65 -112.46
C ALA A 495 44.96 -83.09 -112.50
N ALA A 496 43.85 -83.39 -111.79
CA ALA A 496 43.21 -84.69 -111.86
C ALA A 496 42.63 -84.97 -113.27
N HIS A 497 42.01 -83.99 -113.92
CA HIS A 497 41.53 -84.14 -115.31
C HIS A 497 42.70 -84.37 -116.28
N GLU A 498 43.81 -83.64 -116.11
CA GLU A 498 45.01 -83.84 -116.93
C GLU A 498 45.62 -85.23 -116.74
N ALA A 499 45.72 -85.71 -115.49
CA ALA A 499 46.21 -87.05 -115.18
C ALA A 499 45.34 -88.15 -115.82
N VAL A 500 44.01 -87.97 -115.85
CA VAL A 500 43.09 -88.87 -116.56
C VAL A 500 43.35 -88.84 -118.06
N SER A 501 43.47 -87.66 -118.68
CA SER A 501 43.77 -87.53 -120.11
C SER A 501 45.12 -88.16 -120.50
N LEU A 502 46.17 -87.95 -119.70
CA LEU A 502 47.48 -88.58 -119.91
C LEU A 502 47.41 -90.10 -119.77
N ARG A 503 46.65 -90.61 -118.79
CA ARG A 503 46.41 -92.05 -118.63
C ARG A 503 45.67 -92.64 -119.84
N GLU A 504 44.68 -91.94 -120.38
CA GLU A 504 43.99 -92.33 -121.62
C GLU A 504 44.96 -92.36 -122.82
N LYS A 505 45.81 -91.34 -122.98
CA LYS A 505 46.86 -91.31 -124.01
C LYS A 505 47.86 -92.46 -123.86
N ALA A 506 48.32 -92.75 -122.64
CA ALA A 506 49.21 -93.87 -122.36
C ALA A 506 48.56 -95.22 -122.66
N ASN A 507 47.27 -95.38 -122.34
CA ASN A 507 46.50 -96.58 -122.71
C ASN A 507 46.40 -96.75 -124.24
N SER A 508 46.13 -95.65 -124.96
CA SER A 508 46.13 -95.64 -126.44
C SER A 508 47.49 -96.04 -127.02
N LEU A 509 48.59 -95.46 -126.51
CA LEU A 509 49.94 -95.81 -126.94
C LEU A 509 50.29 -97.27 -126.62
N ARG A 510 49.89 -97.78 -125.46
CA ARG A 510 50.08 -99.17 -125.06
C ARG A 510 49.30 -100.13 -125.96
N SER A 511 48.08 -99.77 -126.35
CA SER A 511 47.29 -100.52 -127.35
C SER A 511 47.93 -100.48 -128.74
N LEU A 512 48.50 -99.34 -129.15
CA LEU A 512 49.25 -99.23 -130.40
C LEU A 512 50.53 -100.09 -130.36
N LEU A 513 51.23 -100.11 -129.23
CA LEU A 513 52.43 -100.91 -129.01
C LEU A 513 52.09 -102.41 -129.03
N SER A 514 51.03 -102.85 -128.33
CA SER A 514 50.60 -104.25 -128.38
C SER A 514 50.19 -104.67 -129.81
N GLY A 515 49.52 -103.79 -130.56
CA GLY A 515 49.23 -104.00 -131.98
C GLY A 515 50.47 -104.04 -132.90
N LYS A 516 51.60 -103.42 -132.49
CA LYS A 516 52.89 -103.55 -133.17
C LYS A 516 53.65 -104.81 -132.76
N VAL A 517 53.60 -105.20 -131.49
CA VAL A 517 54.19 -106.44 -130.97
C VAL A 517 53.49 -107.67 -131.57
N CYS A 518 52.16 -107.66 -131.71
CA CYS A 518 51.44 -108.70 -132.43
C CYS A 518 51.82 -108.77 -133.92
N ARG A 519 52.18 -107.65 -134.55
CA ARG A 519 52.70 -107.63 -135.93
C ARG A 519 54.14 -108.14 -136.03
N ALA A 520 54.97 -107.95 -135.01
CA ALA A 520 56.33 -108.45 -134.97
C ALA A 520 56.41 -109.97 -134.72
N GLN A 521 55.42 -110.55 -134.02
CA GLN A 521 55.34 -112.01 -133.78
C GLN A 521 54.79 -112.82 -134.98
N LEU A 522 54.31 -112.16 -136.04
CA LEU A 522 53.77 -112.81 -137.26
C LEU A 522 54.76 -112.89 -138.42
N PHE A 523 56.02 -112.45 -138.25
CA PHE A 523 57.07 -112.45 -139.29
C PHE A 523 58.20 -113.47 -139.06
N GLU A 524 58.07 -114.36 -138.07
CA GLU A 524 59.05 -115.44 -137.78
C GLU A 524 58.50 -116.87 -137.97
N LEU A 525 57.42 -117.02 -138.75
CA LEU A 525 56.99 -118.29 -139.36
C LEU A 525 56.94 -118.11 -140.88
#